data_AF-A0A0G0Q429-F1
#
_entry.id   AF-A0A0G0Q429-F1
#
_cell.length_a   1.000
_cell.length_b   1.000
_cell.length_c   1.000
_cell.angle_alpha   90.00
_cell.angle_beta   90.00
_cell.angle_gamma   90.00
#
_symmetry.space_group_name_H-M   'P 1'
#
loop_
_entity.id
_entity.type
_entity.pdbx_description
1 polymer ?
#
loop_
_entity_poly.entity_id
_entity_poly.type
_entity_poly.pdbx_seq_one_letter_code
_entity_poly.pdbx_strand_id
1 'polypeptide(L)'
;MSSAFVRYHNELAELMSIHKGEILQCQEIHAIFKKNFPDYDKKYLQPSDHCVDHTNKAPCHCSTKITAIFSRIQRGVYRVI
;
A
#
# COMPACT_ATOMS: atom_id res chain seq x y z
N MET A 1 -22.09 -5.72 -5.46
CA MET A 1 -21.12 -6.41 -4.58
C MET A 1 -19.90 -5.51 -4.47
N SER A 2 -19.75 -4.78 -3.36
CA SER A 2 -18.66 -3.79 -3.21
C SER A 2 -17.54 -4.43 -2.39
N SER A 3 -16.48 -4.87 -3.07
CA SER A 3 -15.27 -5.37 -2.40
C SER A 3 -14.72 -4.25 -1.52
N ALA A 4 -14.35 -4.57 -0.28
CA ALA A 4 -13.83 -3.62 0.70
C ALA A 4 -12.85 -2.63 0.07
N PHE A 5 -13.33 -1.41 -0.19
CA PHE A 5 -12.49 -0.31 -0.65
C PHE A 5 -11.57 0.04 0.51
N VAL A 6 -10.28 -0.29 0.37
CA VAL A 6 -9.26 0.28 1.24
C VAL A 6 -9.35 1.78 1.07
N ARG A 7 -9.69 2.48 2.15
CA ARG A 7 -10.17 3.87 2.16
C ARG A 7 -9.26 4.85 1.42
N TYR A 8 -7.95 4.56 1.40
CA TYR A 8 -6.92 5.44 0.88
C TYR A 8 -6.18 4.86 -0.33
N HIS A 9 -6.80 3.93 -1.05
CA HIS A 9 -6.11 3.22 -2.14
C HIS A 9 -5.59 4.16 -3.23
N ASN A 10 -6.42 5.10 -3.69
CA ASN A 10 -6.07 5.99 -4.78
C ASN A 10 -4.97 6.96 -4.37
N GLU A 11 -5.11 7.55 -3.19
CA GLU A 11 -4.13 8.46 -2.59
C GLU A 11 -2.79 7.75 -2.36
N LEU A 12 -2.83 6.50 -1.89
CA LEU A 12 -1.63 5.69 -1.70
C LEU A 12 -0.98 5.33 -3.05
N ALA A 13 -1.75 4.97 -4.06
CA ALA A 13 -1.22 4.63 -5.38
C ALA A 13 -0.57 5.85 -6.04
N GLU A 14 -1.24 7.00 -6.02
CA GLU A 14 -0.71 8.25 -6.56
C GLU A 14 0.57 8.66 -5.82
N LEU A 15 0.55 8.66 -4.50
CA LEU A 15 1.70 9.05 -3.70
C LEU A 15 2.88 8.08 -3.81
N MET A 16 2.63 6.78 -3.97
CA MET A 16 3.71 5.80 -4.14
C MET A 16 4.26 5.79 -5.57
N SER A 17 3.50 6.25 -6.58
CA SER A 17 3.97 6.26 -7.97
C SER A 17 5.29 7.03 -8.17
N ILE A 18 5.53 8.09 -7.37
CA ILE A 18 6.79 8.86 -7.39
C ILE A 18 7.97 8.12 -6.73
N HIS A 19 7.71 7.08 -5.96
CA HIS A 19 8.69 6.22 -5.28
C HIS A 19 8.87 4.87 -5.99
N LYS A 20 8.41 4.75 -7.23
CA LYS A 20 8.43 3.49 -7.99
C LYS A 20 9.84 2.90 -8.07
N GLY A 21 9.97 1.62 -7.71
CA GLY A 21 11.24 0.89 -7.65
C GLY A 21 11.99 1.01 -6.33
N GLU A 22 11.65 1.97 -5.47
CA GLU A 22 12.25 2.10 -4.14
C GLU A 22 11.83 0.95 -3.22
N ILE A 23 12.71 0.62 -2.28
CA ILE A 23 12.43 -0.33 -1.21
C ILE A 23 12.21 0.46 0.07
N LEU A 24 10.99 0.41 0.59
CA LEU A 24 10.56 1.16 1.76
C LEU A 24 10.12 0.22 2.87
N GLN A 25 10.43 0.60 4.10
CA GLN A 25 9.86 -0.01 5.29
C GLN A 25 8.43 0.48 5.50
N CYS A 26 7.60 -0.33 6.15
CA CYS A 26 6.23 0.01 6.50
C CYS A 26 6.14 1.37 7.23
N GLN A 27 7.07 1.62 8.16
CA GLN A 27 7.13 2.89 8.91
C GLN A 27 7.42 4.08 8.01
N GLU A 28 8.26 3.92 6.98
CA GLU A 28 8.60 4.95 6.01
C GLU A 28 7.40 5.26 5.12
N ILE A 29 6.70 4.24 4.63
CA ILE A 29 5.45 4.41 3.87
C ILE A 29 4.42 5.20 4.69
N HIS A 30 4.27 4.84 5.97
CA HIS A 30 3.39 5.57 6.88
C HIS A 30 3.82 7.02 7.13
N ALA A 31 5.13 7.29 7.20
CA ALA A 31 5.65 8.64 7.38
C ALA A 31 5.43 9.51 6.13
N ILE A 32 5.70 8.95 4.94
CA ILE A 32 5.45 9.60 3.65
C ILE A 32 3.95 9.92 3.51
N PHE A 33 3.09 8.95 3.83
CA PHE A 33 1.64 9.15 3.77
C PHE A 33 1.17 10.21 4.78
N LYS A 34 1.63 10.14 6.04
CA LYS A 34 1.28 11.11 7.09
C LYS A 34 1.68 12.53 6.72
N LYS A 35 2.83 12.71 6.05
CA LYS A 35 3.32 14.03 5.64
C LYS A 35 2.36 14.70 4.65
N ASN A 36 1.69 13.93 3.80
CA ASN A 36 0.75 14.42 2.79
C ASN A 36 -0.71 14.42 3.29
N PHE A 37 -1.05 13.50 4.20
CA PHE A 37 -2.39 13.33 4.76
C PHE A 37 -2.30 13.21 6.30
N PRO A 38 -2.13 14.31 7.05
CA PRO A 38 -1.87 14.27 8.50
C PRO A 38 -2.95 13.57 9.33
N ASP A 39 -4.21 13.67 8.90
CA ASP A 39 -5.39 13.17 9.62
C ASP A 39 -5.79 11.73 9.23
N TYR A 40 -4.95 11.03 8.47
CA TYR A 40 -5.28 9.67 8.05
C TYR A 40 -5.30 8.69 9.25
N ASP A 41 -6.21 7.72 9.19
CA ASP A 41 -6.25 6.64 10.16
C ASP A 41 -5.37 5.48 9.69
N LYS A 42 -4.29 5.25 10.44
CA LYS A 42 -3.28 4.21 10.18
C LYS A 42 -3.88 2.82 9.99
N LYS A 43 -5.02 2.52 10.62
CA LYS A 43 -5.65 1.19 10.52
C LYS A 43 -6.16 0.86 9.12
N TYR A 44 -6.38 1.86 8.27
CA TYR A 44 -6.78 1.69 6.87
C TYR A 44 -5.62 1.76 5.88
N LEU A 45 -4.38 1.87 6.35
CA LEU A 45 -3.19 1.92 5.49
C LEU A 45 -2.26 0.74 5.81
N GLN A 46 -2.54 -0.43 5.24
CA GLN A 46 -1.72 -1.62 5.41
C GLN A 46 -1.02 -1.95 4.08
N PRO A 47 0.29 -1.67 3.92
CA PRO A 47 0.98 -1.92 2.66
C PRO A 47 0.88 -3.38 2.16
N SER A 48 0.81 -4.33 3.09
CA SER A 48 0.61 -5.75 2.79
C SER A 48 -0.69 -6.07 2.06
N ASP A 49 -1.73 -5.25 2.23
CA ASP A 49 -3.01 -5.45 1.54
C ASP A 49 -2.94 -5.05 0.06
N HIS A 50 -1.88 -4.34 -0.35
CA HIS A 50 -1.67 -3.88 -1.72
C HIS A 50 -0.50 -4.58 -2.43
N CYS A 51 -0.08 -5.74 -1.91
CA CYS A 51 1.04 -6.51 -2.43
C CYS A 51 0.63 -7.50 -3.52
N VAL A 52 1.33 -7.53 -4.66
CA VAL A 52 1.07 -8.48 -5.76
C VAL A 52 1.32 -9.94 -5.38
N ASP A 53 2.25 -10.15 -4.45
CA ASP A 53 2.83 -11.43 -4.05
C ASP A 53 2.39 -11.88 -2.65
N HIS A 54 1.51 -11.10 -2.01
CA HIS A 54 1.04 -11.41 -0.66
C HIS A 54 -0.47 -11.20 -0.51
N THR A 55 -1.19 -12.30 -0.41
CA THR A 55 -2.62 -12.31 -0.08
C THR A 55 -2.79 -12.41 1.43
N ASN A 56 -3.00 -11.26 2.08
CA ASN A 56 -3.63 -11.24 3.40
C ASN A 56 -5.06 -11.80 3.32
N LYS A 57 -5.69 -12.13 4.45
CA LYS A 57 -7.07 -12.68 4.49
C LYS A 57 -8.14 -11.77 3.88
N ALA A 58 -7.85 -10.47 3.69
CA ALA A 58 -8.73 -9.50 3.06
C ALA A 58 -7.90 -8.45 2.29
N PRO A 59 -7.24 -8.84 1.18
CA PRO A 59 -6.35 -7.95 0.48
C PRO A 59 -7.17 -6.94 -0.35
N CYS A 60 -6.56 -5.80 -0.66
CA CYS A 60 -7.14 -4.84 -1.59
C CYS A 60 -7.32 -5.49 -2.96
N HIS A 61 -8.34 -5.08 -3.70
CA HIS A 61 -8.58 -5.58 -5.06
C HIS A 61 -7.38 -5.36 -6.01
N CYS A 62 -6.50 -4.41 -5.72
CA CYS A 62 -5.32 -4.13 -6.52
C CYS A 62 -4.23 -5.20 -6.37
N SER A 63 -4.24 -5.97 -5.28
CA SER A 63 -3.23 -6.97 -4.96
C SER A 63 -3.26 -8.16 -5.94
N THR A 64 -4.37 -8.37 -6.65
CA THR A 64 -4.56 -9.49 -7.59
C THR A 64 -4.44 -9.06 -9.05
N LYS A 65 -4.09 -7.80 -9.29
CA LYS A 65 -4.02 -7.18 -10.62
C LYS A 65 -2.65 -6.56 -10.89
N ILE A 66 -2.43 -6.18 -12.14
CA ILE A 66 -1.28 -5.37 -12.59
C ILE A 66 -1.19 -4.01 -11.85
N THR A 67 -2.23 -3.63 -11.10
CA THR A 67 -2.32 -2.36 -10.35
C THR A 67 -1.87 -2.47 -8.89
N ALA A 68 -1.19 -3.55 -8.51
CA ALA A 68 -0.59 -3.67 -7.17
C ALA A 68 0.42 -2.53 -6.93
N ILE A 69 0.39 -1.96 -5.74
CA ILE A 69 1.26 -0.83 -5.37
C ILE A 69 2.61 -1.35 -4.88
N PHE A 70 2.62 -2.52 -4.25
CA PHE A 70 3.81 -3.08 -3.63
C PHE A 70 4.10 -4.52 -4.06
N SER A 71 5.36 -4.92 -3.92
CA SER A 71 5.80 -6.30 -3.82
C SER A 71 6.49 -6.47 -2.47
N ARG A 72 6.17 -7.55 -1.77
CA ARG A 72 6.73 -7.84 -0.46
C ARG A 72 8.10 -8.49 -0.59
N ILE A 73 9.14 -7.79 -0.11
CA ILE A 73 10.49 -8.37 -0.01
C ILE A 73 10.60 -9.24 1.25
N GLN A 74 10.18 -8.69 2.40
CA GLN A 74 10.13 -9.41 3.68
C GLN A 74 9.07 -8.79 4.60
N ARG A 75 8.92 -9.26 5.83
CA ARG A 75 7.93 -8.69 6.77
C ARG A 75 8.26 -7.22 7.04
N GLY A 76 7.32 -6.33 6.72
CA GLY A 76 7.45 -4.90 6.96
C GLY A 76 8.34 -4.15 5.97
N VAL A 77 8.80 -4.80 4.89
CA VAL A 77 9.65 -4.19 3.85
C VAL A 77 9.07 -4.52 2.47
N TYR A 78 8.87 -3.47 1.68
CA TYR A 78 8.12 -3.52 0.43
C TYR A 78 8.86 -2.77 -0.67
N ARG A 79 8.83 -3.30 -1.89
CA ARG A 79 9.24 -2.59 -3.09
C ARG A 79 8.00 -1.95 -3.73
N VAL A 80 8.09 -0.70 -4.13
CA VAL A 80 7.03 -0.01 -4.88
C VAL A 80 7.07 -0.43 -6.36
N ILE A 81 5.92 -0.77 -6.96
CA ILE A 81 5.82 -1.24 -8.35
C ILE A 81 5.15 -0.20 -9.27
#